data_AF-A0A2V2Q7F2-F1
#
_entry.id   AF-A0A2V2Q7F2-F1
#
_cell.length_a   1.000
_cell.length_b   1.000
_cell.length_c   1.000
_cell.angle_alpha   90.00
_cell.angle_beta   90.00
_cell.angle_gamma   90.00
#
_symmetry.space_group_name_H-M   'P 1'
#
loop_
_entity.id
_entity.type
_entity.pdbx_description
1 polymer ?
#
loop_
_entity_poly.entity_id
_entity_poly.type
_entity_poly.pdbx_seq_one_letter_code
_entity_poly.pdbx_strand_id
1 'polypeptide(L)'
;TLAGLAAGLEGGQRALGVPVLRGGFLGEAVAALQRDAFGREAGHWSLEERFTFGGYARTTPELESFAAGFEDRHGLPVERVYVAKLLFALVALAEEGAFAPGTRVAAVITGTPGAPAGPSA
;
A
#
# COMPACT_ATOMS: atom_id res chain seq x y z
N THR A 1 9.87 -1.30 4.84
CA THR A 1 9.52 0.00 4.22
C THR A 1 8.85 0.95 5.18
N LEU A 2 7.66 0.64 5.70
CA LEU A 2 6.89 1.58 6.54
C LEU A 2 7.67 2.11 7.76
N ALA A 3 8.35 1.24 8.52
CA ALA A 3 9.14 1.63 9.69
C ALA A 3 10.15 2.75 9.42
N GLY A 4 10.94 2.60 8.35
CA GLY A 4 11.93 3.60 7.95
C GLY A 4 11.29 4.85 7.36
N LEU A 5 10.26 4.69 6.52
CA LEU A 5 9.55 5.84 5.93
C LEU A 5 8.93 6.71 7.02
N ALA A 6 8.20 6.12 7.96
CA ALA A 6 7.56 6.84 9.06
C ALA A 6 8.58 7.55 9.96
N ALA A 7 9.74 6.92 10.23
CA ALA A 7 10.79 7.52 11.04
C ALA A 7 11.43 8.76 10.39
N GLY A 8 11.38 8.88 9.06
CA GLY A 8 11.91 10.02 8.30
C GLY A 8 10.91 11.14 8.01
N LEU A 9 9.65 11.01 8.43
CA LEU A 9 8.62 12.03 8.17
C LEU A 9 8.77 13.25 9.10
N GLU A 10 8.45 14.42 8.57
CA GLU A 10 8.39 15.68 9.32
C GLU A 10 7.06 15.85 10.07
N GLY A 11 7.01 16.85 10.96
CA GLY A 11 5.78 17.22 11.66
C GLY A 11 4.63 17.54 10.70
N GLY A 12 3.45 16.98 10.98
CA GLY A 12 2.24 17.16 10.16
C GLY A 12 2.12 16.19 8.98
N GLN A 13 3.15 15.40 8.68
CA GLN A 13 3.07 14.29 7.74
C GLN A 13 2.67 13.00 8.46
N ARG A 14 2.07 12.07 7.71
CA ARG A 14 1.73 10.74 8.22
C ARG A 14 1.94 9.67 7.15
N ALA A 15 2.30 8.46 7.58
CA ALA A 15 2.38 7.30 6.71
C ALA A 15 1.15 6.40 6.90
N LEU A 16 0.62 5.86 5.81
CA LEU A 16 -0.40 4.82 5.84
C LEU A 16 0.19 3.56 5.21
N GLY A 17 0.29 2.47 5.98
CA GLY A 17 0.63 1.16 5.44
C GLY A 17 -0.61 0.43 4.97
N VAL A 18 -0.55 -0.22 3.82
CA VAL A 18 -1.60 -1.13 3.33
C VAL A 18 -1.05 -2.55 3.34
N PRO A 19 -1.30 -3.34 4.39
CA PRO A 19 -0.85 -4.73 4.44
C PRO A 19 -1.43 -5.59 3.32
N VAL A 20 -0.58 -6.44 2.77
CA VAL A 20 -1.00 -7.56 1.91
C VAL A 20 -1.21 -8.83 2.74
N LEU A 21 -0.56 -8.92 3.90
CA LEU A 21 -0.68 -10.02 4.85
C LEU A 21 -1.83 -9.75 5.83
N ARG A 22 -2.50 -10.83 6.23
CA ARG A 22 -3.49 -10.81 7.32
C ARG A 22 -2.82 -11.16 8.63
N GLY A 23 -3.36 -10.68 9.74
CA GLY A 23 -3.06 -11.22 11.08
C GLY A 23 -2.61 -10.22 12.14
N GLY A 24 -2.74 -8.91 11.92
CA GLY A 24 -2.58 -7.88 12.97
C GLY A 24 -1.18 -7.74 13.59
N PHE A 25 -0.20 -8.56 13.18
CA PHE A 25 1.15 -8.58 13.75
C PHE A 25 2.08 -7.49 13.20
N LEU A 26 1.69 -6.85 12.09
CA LEU A 26 2.57 -5.92 11.39
C LEU A 26 2.81 -4.62 12.17
N GLY A 27 1.86 -4.20 13.00
CA GLY A 27 2.03 -3.02 13.85
C GLY A 27 3.21 -3.19 14.81
N GLU A 28 3.22 -4.29 15.57
CA GLU A 28 4.34 -4.61 16.47
C GLU A 28 5.65 -4.81 15.71
N ALA A 29 5.62 -5.45 14.54
CA ALA A 29 6.83 -5.63 13.73
C ALA A 29 7.43 -4.28 13.28
N VAL A 30 6.59 -3.33 12.87
CA VAL A 30 7.04 -1.97 12.51
C VAL A 30 7.63 -1.26 13.72
N ALA A 31 6.97 -1.31 14.87
CA ALA A 31 7.45 -0.70 16.12
C ALA A 31 8.78 -1.33 16.57
N ALA A 32 8.92 -2.66 16.49
CA ALA A 32 10.15 -3.36 16.82
C ALA A 32 11.30 -2.93 15.92
N LEU A 33 11.09 -2.89 14.60
CA LEU A 33 12.11 -2.40 13.65
C LEU A 33 12.53 -0.96 13.93
N GLN A 34 11.60 -0.10 14.35
CA GLN A 34 11.95 1.28 14.72
C GLN A 34 12.75 1.35 16.02
N ARG A 35 12.38 0.56 17.05
CA ARG A 35 13.16 0.47 18.29
C ARG A 35 14.57 -0.04 18.03
N ASP A 36 14.71 -1.07 17.20
CA ASP A 36 16.01 -1.66 16.88
C ASP A 36 16.89 -0.70 16.07
N ALA A 37 16.32 0.03 15.10
CA ALA A 37 17.09 0.90 14.22
C ALA A 37 17.32 2.32 14.78
N PHE A 38 16.38 2.84 15.57
CA PHE A 38 16.33 4.25 16.00
C PHE A 38 16.23 4.44 17.52
N GLY A 39 16.16 3.36 18.30
CA GLY A 39 16.05 3.39 19.77
C GLY A 39 14.67 3.79 20.30
N ARG A 40 13.70 4.09 19.43
CA ARG A 40 12.34 4.48 19.77
C ARG A 40 11.39 4.32 18.59
N GLU A 41 10.10 4.29 18.88
CA GLU A 41 9.06 4.47 17.86
C GLU A 41 9.07 5.93 17.35
N ALA A 42 8.81 6.12 16.06
CA ALA A 42 8.96 7.40 15.39
C ALA A 42 7.94 7.63 14.27
N GLY A 43 7.56 8.90 14.11
CA GLY A 43 6.59 9.35 13.11
C GLY A 43 5.15 9.01 13.45
N HIS A 44 4.22 9.59 12.68
CA HIS A 44 2.80 9.25 12.77
C HIS A 44 2.47 8.27 11.65
N TRP A 45 2.07 7.05 12.01
CA TRP A 45 1.71 6.04 11.03
C TRP A 45 0.60 5.11 11.51
N SER A 46 -0.13 4.54 10.56
CA SER A 46 -1.18 3.55 10.81
C SER A 46 -1.20 2.46 9.73
N LEU A 47 -1.97 1.40 9.96
CA LEU A 47 -2.20 0.33 8.99
C LEU A 47 -3.67 0.30 8.56
N GLU A 48 -3.91 0.17 7.26
CA GLU A 48 -5.22 -0.05 6.67
C GLU A 48 -5.35 -1.53 6.26
N GLU A 49 -5.96 -2.34 7.12
CA GLU A 49 -6.01 -3.79 6.98
C GLU A 49 -7.23 -4.31 6.20
N ARG A 50 -8.16 -3.43 5.78
CA ARG A 50 -9.38 -3.84 5.07
C ARG A 50 -9.11 -4.43 3.68
N PHE A 51 -8.07 -3.97 2.99
CA PHE A 51 -7.83 -4.25 1.57
C PHE A 51 -6.80 -5.37 1.31
N THR A 52 -6.83 -6.45 2.11
CA THR A 52 -5.90 -7.59 1.91
C THR A 52 -6.25 -8.50 0.73
N PHE A 53 -7.50 -8.45 0.22
CA PHE A 53 -7.97 -9.27 -0.92
C PHE A 53 -7.65 -10.76 -0.83
N GLY A 54 -7.97 -11.39 0.30
CA GLY A 54 -7.68 -12.81 0.50
C GLY A 54 -6.31 -13.11 1.08
N GLY A 55 -5.43 -12.11 1.21
CA GLY A 55 -4.07 -12.26 1.74
C GLY A 55 -2.99 -12.30 0.66
N TYR A 56 -1.81 -12.79 1.03
CA TYR A 56 -0.64 -12.76 0.16
C TYR A 56 -0.79 -13.61 -1.10
N ALA A 57 -0.34 -13.05 -2.23
CA ALA A 57 -0.44 -13.63 -3.57
C ALA A 57 -1.87 -14.02 -4.02
N ARG A 58 -2.90 -13.54 -3.30
CA ARG A 58 -4.30 -13.69 -3.68
C ARG A 58 -4.79 -12.45 -4.40
N THR A 59 -5.58 -12.68 -5.45
CA THR A 59 -6.35 -11.65 -6.15
C THR A 59 -7.83 -12.03 -6.13
N THR A 60 -8.69 -11.05 -6.39
CA THR A 60 -10.14 -11.23 -6.55
C THR A 60 -10.56 -10.64 -7.89
N PRO A 61 -11.71 -11.05 -8.47
CA PRO A 61 -12.22 -10.44 -9.69
C PRO A 61 -12.35 -8.92 -9.61
N GLU A 62 -12.71 -8.40 -8.44
CA GLU A 62 -12.77 -6.97 -8.15
C GLU A 62 -11.40 -6.30 -8.24
N LEU A 63 -10.37 -6.87 -7.60
CA LEU A 63 -9.01 -6.33 -7.65
C LEU A 63 -8.43 -6.38 -9.07
N GLU A 64 -8.71 -7.45 -9.82
CA GLU A 64 -8.28 -7.58 -11.22
C GLU A 64 -8.97 -6.54 -12.11
N SER A 65 -10.29 -6.36 -11.95
CA SER A 65 -11.05 -5.36 -12.70
C SER A 65 -10.57 -3.95 -12.39
N PHE A 66 -10.30 -3.64 -11.11
CA PHE A 66 -9.70 -2.38 -10.71
C PHE A 66 -8.33 -2.17 -11.36
N ALA A 67 -7.45 -3.16 -11.29
CA ALA A 67 -6.10 -3.05 -11.82
C ALA A 67 -6.10 -2.84 -13.34
N ALA A 68 -6.90 -3.61 -14.08
CA ALA A 68 -7.06 -3.44 -15.52
C ALA A 68 -7.63 -2.05 -15.89
N GLY A 69 -8.64 -1.58 -15.15
CA GLY A 69 -9.21 -0.24 -15.36
C GLY A 69 -8.23 0.88 -14.99
N PHE A 70 -7.37 0.67 -13.99
CA PHE A 70 -6.33 1.63 -13.64
C PHE A 70 -5.25 1.69 -14.73
N GLU A 71 -4.83 0.54 -15.25
CA GLU A 71 -3.89 0.44 -16.37
C GLU A 71 -4.42 1.16 -17.62
N ASP A 72 -5.66 0.91 -18.00
CA ASP A 72 -6.31 1.55 -19.15
C ASP A 72 -6.38 3.09 -19.00
N ARG A 73 -6.78 3.58 -17.83
CA ARG A 73 -6.92 5.02 -17.58
C ARG A 73 -5.60 5.78 -17.51
N HIS A 74 -4.55 5.14 -16.99
CA HIS A 74 -3.29 5.83 -16.64
C HIS A 74 -2.10 5.41 -17.50
N GLY A 75 -2.21 4.35 -18.30
CA GLY A 75 -1.13 3.83 -19.15
C GLY A 75 0.06 3.27 -18.36
N LEU A 76 -0.17 2.86 -17.10
CA LEU A 76 0.88 2.37 -16.21
C LEU A 76 0.59 0.92 -15.82
N PRO A 77 1.51 -0.03 -16.07
CA PRO A 77 1.33 -1.42 -15.66
C PRO A 77 1.28 -1.54 -14.11
N VAL A 78 0.37 -2.37 -13.60
CA VAL A 78 0.10 -2.51 -12.17
C VAL A 78 0.44 -3.93 -11.69
N GLU A 79 1.29 -4.06 -10.69
CA GLU A 79 1.57 -5.36 -10.06
C GLU A 79 0.41 -5.77 -9.14
N ARG A 80 -0.10 -7.01 -9.28
CA ARG A 80 -1.36 -7.46 -8.63
C ARG A 80 -1.23 -7.82 -7.16
N VAL A 81 -0.06 -8.27 -6.71
CA VAL A 81 0.17 -8.78 -5.35
C VAL A 81 0.20 -7.64 -4.34
N TYR A 82 0.86 -6.53 -4.66
CA TYR A 82 1.09 -5.40 -3.76
C TYR A 82 0.53 -4.09 -4.30
N VAL A 83 0.88 -3.72 -5.52
CA VAL A 83 0.63 -2.35 -6.03
C VAL A 83 -0.87 -2.13 -6.29
N ALA A 84 -1.55 -3.11 -6.87
CA ALA A 84 -3.00 -3.04 -7.07
C ALA A 84 -3.75 -2.84 -5.75
N LYS A 85 -3.34 -3.53 -4.68
CA LYS A 85 -4.00 -3.44 -3.36
C LYS A 85 -3.78 -2.06 -2.73
N LEU A 86 -2.56 -1.53 -2.83
CA LEU A 86 -2.25 -0.16 -2.38
C LEU A 86 -3.09 0.87 -3.13
N LEU A 87 -3.12 0.80 -4.47
CA LEU A 87 -3.85 1.75 -5.30
C LEU A 87 -5.36 1.65 -5.06
N PHE A 88 -5.89 0.43 -4.93
CA PHE A 88 -7.30 0.21 -4.60
C PHE A 88 -7.64 0.87 -3.26
N ALA A 89 -6.85 0.60 -2.21
CA ALA A 89 -7.07 1.16 -0.89
C ALA A 89 -7.08 2.69 -0.93
N LEU A 90 -6.15 3.31 -1.67
CA LEU A 90 -6.09 4.77 -1.79
C LEU A 90 -7.33 5.35 -2.48
N VAL A 91 -7.81 4.72 -3.55
CA VAL A 91 -9.02 5.16 -4.26
C VAL A 91 -10.24 5.01 -3.36
N ALA A 92 -10.42 3.84 -2.73
CA ALA A 92 -11.53 3.58 -1.82
C ALA A 92 -11.54 4.57 -0.65
N LEU A 93 -10.39 4.81 -0.01
CA LEU A 93 -10.26 5.78 1.09
C LEU A 93 -10.58 7.22 0.65
N ALA A 94 -10.21 7.60 -0.57
CA ALA A 94 -10.53 8.91 -1.10
C ALA A 94 -12.04 9.06 -1.34
N GLU A 95 -12.69 8.03 -1.89
CA GLU A 95 -14.14 7.98 -2.10
C GLU A 95 -14.92 7.97 -0.77
N GLU A 96 -14.38 7.32 0.25
CA GLU A 96 -14.89 7.35 1.63
C GLU A 96 -14.68 8.70 2.35
N GLY A 97 -13.95 9.64 1.74
CA GLY A 97 -13.67 10.95 2.34
C GLY A 97 -12.63 10.91 3.46
N ALA A 98 -11.77 9.89 3.52
CA ALA A 98 -10.74 9.75 4.56
C ALA A 98 -9.64 10.82 4.50
N PHE A 99 -9.55 11.56 3.40
CA PHE A 99 -8.61 12.66 3.21
C PHE A 99 -9.38 13.98 3.05
N ALA A 100 -9.00 14.99 3.84
CA ALA A 100 -9.59 16.31 3.73
C ALA A 100 -9.31 16.92 2.34
N PRO A 101 -10.22 17.75 1.78
CA PRO A 101 -9.98 18.43 0.51
C PRO A 101 -8.64 19.19 0.50
N GLY A 102 -7.89 19.07 -0.59
CA GLY A 102 -6.56 19.67 -0.72
C GLY A 102 -5.40 18.87 -0.08
N THR A 103 -5.68 17.74 0.56
CA THR A 103 -4.64 16.82 1.04
C THR A 103 -3.82 16.29 -0.13
N ARG A 104 -2.49 16.36 -0.02
CA ARG A 104 -1.58 15.72 -0.97
C ARG A 104 -1.28 14.29 -0.52
N VAL A 105 -1.53 13.33 -1.39
CA VAL A 105 -1.26 11.91 -1.15
C VAL A 105 -0.18 11.45 -2.13
N ALA A 106 0.85 10.78 -1.61
CA ALA A 106 1.91 10.18 -2.39
C ALA A 106 1.94 8.66 -2.15
N ALA A 107 1.78 7.88 -3.21
CA ALA A 107 1.90 6.43 -3.15
C ALA A 107 3.36 6.02 -3.35
N VAL A 108 3.93 5.28 -2.39
CA VAL A 108 5.30 4.75 -2.50
C VAL A 108 5.25 3.33 -3.08
N ILE A 109 5.53 3.24 -4.37
CA ILE A 109 5.50 1.99 -5.13
C ILE A 109 6.92 1.41 -5.16
N THR A 110 7.11 0.28 -4.49
CA THR A 110 8.39 -0.45 -4.49
C THR A 110 8.35 -1.74 -5.31
N GLY A 111 7.16 -2.17 -5.74
CA GLY A 111 6.99 -3.35 -6.59
C GLY A 111 6.97 -2.95 -8.07
N THR A 112 7.60 -3.75 -8.91
CA THR A 112 7.50 -3.64 -10.37
C THR A 112 6.53 -4.69 -10.89
N PRO A 113 5.74 -4.40 -11.93
CA PRO A 113 4.99 -5.42 -12.65
C PRO A 113 5.94 -6.54 -13.08
N GLY A 114 5.51 -7.80 -12.95
CA GLY A 114 6.23 -8.91 -13.54
C GLY A 114 6.37 -8.71 -15.04
N ALA A 115 7.38 -9.35 -15.66
CA ALA A 115 7.48 -9.35 -17.12
C ALA A 115 6.12 -9.80 -17.72
N PRO A 116 5.65 -9.18 -18.82
CA PRO A 116 4.44 -9.64 -19.48
C PRO A 116 4.61 -11.14 -19.78
N ALA A 117 3.59 -11.93 -19.50
CA ALA A 117 3.57 -13.32 -19.94
C ALA A 117 3.85 -13.29 -21.45
N GLY A 118 4.95 -13.91 -21.87
CA GLY A 118 5.30 -14.02 -23.28
C GLY A 118 4.11 -14.64 -24.05
N PRO A 119 3.98 -14.36 -25.36
CA PRO A 119 2.87 -14.90 -26.13
C PRO A 119 2.82 -16.42 -25.94
N SER A 120 1.65 -16.93 -25.54
CA SER A 120 1.38 -18.36 -25.59
C SER A 120 1.61 -18.80 -27.03
N ALA A 121 2.57 -19.69 -27.23
CA ALA A 121 2.80 -20.37 -28.51
C ALA A 121 1.57 -21.21 -28.89
#